data_AF-A0A2V6JG67-F1
#
_entry.id   AF-A0A2V6JG67-F1
#
_cell.length_a   1.000
_cell.length_b   1.000
_cell.length_c   1.000
_cell.angle_alpha   90.00
_cell.angle_beta   90.00
_cell.angle_gamma   90.00
#
_symmetry.space_group_name_H-M   'P 1'
#
loop_
_entity.id
_entity.type
_entity.pdbx_description
1 polymer ?
#
loop_
_entity_poly.entity_id
_entity_poly.type
_entity_poly.pdbx_seq_one_letter_code
_entity_poly.pdbx_strand_id
1 'polypeptide(L)'
;PTSALTSEAVLREIGDIARSIGAFVLVDEVYLDAVYEGTPRPSFHLGSQFVVTSSLTKVYGVSGLRCGWILAQPDLAWKMHRLNDLYSATPVYPGELLSVAAFQHLNLLREKARRIVDADRQLLRDFLGEQSNICAVWTNWGTTSFVRLSRSRGSNTDRFLEQLRAKFDTSAVPGRFFEMPDHFRIGMGVNTEMFCEGLNRIRRALAGND
;
A
#
# COMPACT_ATOMS: atom_id res chain seq x y z
N PRO A 1 5.51 -3.75 0.54
CA PRO A 1 4.40 -4.16 1.46
C PRO A 1 4.56 -3.67 2.91
N THR A 2 5.63 -2.92 3.22
CA THR A 2 6.00 -2.51 4.58
C THR A 2 5.29 -1.25 5.07
N SER A 3 4.69 -0.46 4.16
CA SER A 3 4.17 0.90 4.44
C SER A 3 5.23 1.89 4.96
N ALA A 4 6.52 1.59 4.81
CA ALA A 4 7.57 2.53 5.13
C ALA A 4 7.48 3.76 4.20
N LEU A 5 7.59 4.96 4.78
CA LEU A 5 7.60 6.22 4.04
C LEU A 5 9.03 6.70 3.91
N THR A 6 9.46 6.94 2.67
CA THR A 6 10.74 7.58 2.38
C THR A 6 10.65 9.06 2.71
N SER A 7 11.63 9.59 3.45
CA SER A 7 11.67 11.01 3.80
C SER A 7 11.99 11.88 2.59
N GLU A 8 11.56 13.14 2.63
CA GLU A 8 11.88 14.11 1.58
C GLU A 8 13.39 14.28 1.38
N ALA A 9 14.17 14.27 2.47
CA ALA A 9 15.62 14.38 2.40
C ALA A 9 16.25 13.25 1.57
N VAL A 10 15.84 12.00 1.81
CA VAL A 10 16.30 10.84 1.04
C VAL A 10 15.85 10.93 -0.42
N LEU A 11 14.62 11.37 -0.68
CA LEU A 11 14.17 11.60 -2.06
C LEU A 11 15.02 12.66 -2.75
N ARG A 12 15.37 13.76 -2.08
CA ARG A 12 16.26 14.79 -2.63
C ARG A 12 17.64 14.25 -2.98
N GLU A 13 18.24 13.43 -2.11
CA GLU A 13 19.52 12.77 -2.39
C GLU A 13 19.44 11.86 -3.62
N ILE A 14 18.40 11.01 -3.72
CA ILE A 14 18.15 10.18 -4.90
C ILE A 14 17.99 11.04 -6.15
N GLY A 15 17.26 12.15 -6.02
CA GLY A 15 17.04 13.12 -7.08
C GLY A 15 18.35 13.76 -7.56
N ASP A 16 19.24 14.13 -6.64
CA ASP A 16 20.52 14.75 -6.98
C ASP A 16 21.44 13.77 -7.73
N ILE A 17 21.46 12.51 -7.29
CA ILE A 17 22.19 11.43 -7.99
C ILE A 17 21.61 11.25 -9.41
N ALA A 18 20.29 11.11 -9.55
CA ALA A 18 19.65 10.91 -10.84
C ALA A 18 19.90 12.09 -11.80
N ARG A 19 19.82 13.32 -11.29
CA ARG A 19 20.11 14.53 -12.05
C ARG A 19 21.56 14.57 -12.54
N SER A 20 22.52 14.09 -11.75
CA SER A 20 23.95 14.09 -12.12
C SER A 20 24.27 13.20 -13.33
N ILE A 21 23.43 12.22 -13.62
CA ILE A 21 23.59 11.26 -14.73
C ILE A 21 22.47 11.36 -15.78
N GLY A 22 21.57 12.34 -15.67
CA GLY A 22 20.44 12.51 -16.59
C GLY A 22 19.39 11.39 -16.50
N ALA A 23 19.27 10.70 -15.35
CA ALA A 23 18.27 9.66 -15.13
C ALA A 23 16.96 10.23 -14.57
N PHE A 24 15.86 9.50 -14.78
CA PHE A 24 14.58 9.77 -14.14
C PHE A 24 14.41 8.96 -12.84
N VAL A 25 13.65 9.52 -11.90
CA VAL A 25 13.21 8.84 -10.67
C VAL A 25 11.71 8.63 -10.76
N LEU A 26 11.29 7.38 -10.97
CA LEU A 26 9.88 7.00 -10.91
C LEU A 26 9.49 6.73 -9.46
N VAL A 27 8.50 7.45 -8.95
CA VAL A 27 7.95 7.26 -7.59
C VAL A 27 6.47 6.89 -7.71
N ASP A 28 6.12 5.70 -7.23
CA ASP A 28 4.72 5.28 -7.14
C ASP A 28 4.11 5.72 -5.81
N GLU A 29 3.28 6.75 -5.87
CA GLU A 29 2.68 7.46 -4.74
C GLU A 29 1.23 7.05 -4.48
N VAL A 30 0.79 5.89 -4.97
CA VAL A 30 -0.57 5.37 -4.70
C VAL A 30 -0.93 5.23 -3.22
N TYR A 31 0.05 5.26 -2.31
CA TYR A 31 -0.15 5.23 -0.85
C TYR A 31 0.19 6.55 -0.15
N LEU A 32 0.63 7.60 -0.85
CA LEU A 32 1.06 8.86 -0.23
C LEU A 32 -0.05 9.48 0.63
N ASP A 33 -1.28 9.46 0.13
CA ASP A 33 -2.42 10.04 0.85
C ASP A 33 -2.84 9.25 2.10
N ALA A 34 -2.31 8.03 2.31
CA ALA A 34 -2.50 7.24 3.53
C ALA A 34 -1.59 7.69 4.70
N VAL A 35 -0.83 8.77 4.51
CA VAL A 35 -0.12 9.49 5.60
C VAL A 35 -1.08 10.33 6.44
N TYR A 36 -2.23 10.74 5.89
CA TYR A 36 -3.25 11.55 6.55
C TYR A 36 -2.76 12.92 7.02
N GLU A 37 -2.35 13.04 8.27
CA GLU A 37 -1.83 14.28 8.85
C GLU A 37 -0.36 14.46 8.45
N GLY A 38 0.02 15.68 8.04
CA GLY A 38 1.40 15.96 7.59
C GLY A 38 1.78 15.26 6.28
N THR A 39 0.81 14.93 5.42
CA THR A 39 1.08 14.31 4.11
C THR A 39 2.02 15.20 3.28
N PRO A 40 3.16 14.68 2.83
CA PRO A 40 4.09 15.43 1.99
C PRO A 40 3.47 15.83 0.65
N ARG A 41 4.04 16.86 0.02
CA ARG A 41 3.74 17.13 -1.39
C ARG A 41 4.27 15.99 -2.26
N PRO A 42 3.64 15.71 -3.41
CA PRO A 42 4.16 14.76 -4.38
C PRO A 42 5.63 15.04 -4.73
N SER A 43 6.43 13.99 -4.85
CA SER A 43 7.87 14.07 -5.14
C SER A 43 8.17 14.75 -6.48
N PHE A 44 7.17 14.86 -7.37
CA PHE A 44 7.20 15.70 -8.57
C PHE A 44 7.68 17.14 -8.29
N HIS A 45 7.38 17.69 -7.11
CA HIS A 45 7.82 19.03 -6.72
C HIS A 45 9.29 19.14 -6.30
N LEU A 46 10.01 18.02 -6.18
CA LEU A 46 11.41 17.98 -5.74
C LEU A 46 12.40 18.23 -6.89
N GLY A 47 11.97 18.04 -8.14
CA GLY A 47 12.78 18.35 -9.32
C GLY A 47 12.24 17.76 -10.62
N SER A 48 12.77 18.22 -11.75
CA SER A 48 12.31 17.84 -13.10
C SER A 48 12.57 16.37 -13.49
N GLN A 49 13.46 15.69 -12.77
CA GLN A 49 13.79 14.28 -12.93
C GLN A 49 12.76 13.34 -12.30
N PHE A 50 11.87 13.85 -11.46
CA PHE A 50 10.83 13.03 -10.82
C PHE A 50 9.64 12.80 -11.76
N VAL A 51 9.26 11.54 -11.89
CA VAL A 51 8.02 11.08 -12.52
C VAL A 51 7.21 10.40 -11.43
N VAL A 52 5.97 10.82 -11.24
CA VAL A 52 5.10 10.29 -10.18
C VAL A 52 3.94 9.55 -10.80
N THR A 53 3.61 8.36 -10.28
CA THR A 53 2.34 7.69 -10.53
C THR A 53 1.47 7.75 -9.29
N SER A 54 0.16 7.91 -9.46
CA SER A 54 -0.80 7.71 -8.37
C SER A 54 -2.17 7.28 -8.91
N SER A 55 -3.10 6.95 -8.03
CA SER A 55 -4.42 6.45 -8.42
C SER A 55 -5.48 6.59 -7.35
N LEU A 56 -6.74 6.48 -7.79
CA LEU A 56 -7.88 6.38 -6.89
C LEU A 56 -8.04 4.97 -6.27
N THR A 57 -7.12 4.04 -6.54
CA THR A 57 -7.32 2.60 -6.28
C THR A 57 -7.09 2.19 -4.83
N LYS A 58 -6.22 2.89 -4.08
CA LYS A 58 -5.77 2.43 -2.76
C LYS A 58 -6.41 3.22 -1.62
N VAL A 59 -6.12 4.51 -1.54
CA VAL A 59 -6.53 5.34 -0.39
C VAL A 59 -8.01 5.73 -0.44
N TYR A 60 -8.57 5.84 -1.64
CA TYR A 60 -9.87 6.47 -1.85
C TYR A 60 -11.04 5.49 -1.93
N GLY A 61 -10.80 4.17 -1.85
CA GLY A 61 -11.84 3.15 -1.79
C GLY A 61 -12.66 2.96 -3.09
N VAL A 62 -12.29 3.63 -4.19
CA VAL A 62 -13.00 3.59 -5.47
C VAL A 62 -12.19 2.83 -6.53
N SER A 63 -11.58 1.72 -6.12
CA SER A 63 -10.72 0.88 -6.97
C SER A 63 -11.40 0.42 -8.26
N GLY A 64 -12.71 0.22 -8.26
CA GLY A 64 -13.48 -0.16 -9.45
C GLY A 64 -13.44 0.87 -10.59
N LEU A 65 -13.13 2.14 -10.32
CA LEU A 65 -13.09 3.20 -11.35
C LEU A 65 -11.89 3.09 -12.29
N ARG A 66 -10.86 2.34 -11.90
CA ARG A 66 -9.62 2.15 -12.68
C ARG A 66 -8.94 3.45 -13.13
N CYS A 67 -9.06 4.51 -12.33
CA CYS A 67 -8.45 5.81 -12.61
C CYS A 67 -7.10 5.97 -11.90
N GLY A 68 -6.07 6.26 -12.69
CA GLY A 68 -4.73 6.63 -12.25
C GLY A 68 -4.18 7.75 -13.13
N TRP A 69 -3.09 8.37 -12.68
CA TRP A 69 -2.45 9.48 -13.38
C TRP A 69 -0.93 9.45 -13.22
N ILE A 70 -0.27 10.21 -14.09
CA ILE A 70 1.17 10.45 -14.07
C ILE A 70 1.42 11.94 -13.97
N LEU A 71 2.34 12.35 -13.09
CA LEU A 71 2.92 13.69 -13.07
C LEU A 71 4.33 13.60 -13.65
N ALA A 72 4.59 14.35 -14.73
CA ALA A 72 5.87 14.40 -15.41
C ALA A 72 6.06 15.77 -16.08
N GLN A 73 7.29 16.07 -16.50
CA GLN A 73 7.55 17.26 -17.31
C GLN A 73 6.73 17.23 -18.60
N PRO A 74 6.25 18.38 -19.12
CA PRO A 74 5.29 18.43 -20.23
C PRO A 74 5.68 17.58 -21.44
N ASP A 75 6.93 17.67 -21.90
CA ASP A 75 7.42 16.92 -23.06
C ASP A 75 7.39 15.40 -22.83
N LEU A 76 7.71 14.95 -21.62
CA LEU A 76 7.67 13.53 -21.26
C LEU A 76 6.23 13.04 -21.09
N ALA A 77 5.38 13.84 -20.45
CA ALA A 77 3.96 13.55 -20.30
C ALA A 77 3.27 13.38 -21.67
N TRP A 78 3.58 14.26 -22.63
CA TRP A 78 3.08 14.15 -24.00
C TRP A 78 3.56 12.88 -24.71
N LYS A 79 4.83 12.51 -24.55
CA LYS A 79 5.37 11.26 -25.11
C LYS A 79 4.66 10.03 -24.52
N MET A 80 4.42 10.01 -23.21
CA MET A 80 3.66 8.94 -22.55
C MET A 80 2.20 8.91 -23.03
N HIS A 81 1.56 10.06 -23.14
CA HIS A 81 0.17 10.16 -23.61
C HIS A 81 0.00 9.57 -25.01
N ARG A 82 0.93 9.80 -25.94
CA ARG A 82 0.89 9.21 -27.29
C ARG A 82 0.92 7.69 -27.31
N LEU A 83 1.44 7.04 -26.26
CA LEU A 83 1.39 5.58 -26.15
C LEU A 83 -0.03 5.07 -25.87
N ASN A 84 -0.94 5.90 -25.34
CA ASN A 84 -2.32 5.47 -25.10
C ASN A 84 -3.03 5.03 -26.37
N ASP A 85 -2.69 5.60 -27.53
CA ASP A 85 -3.23 5.17 -28.84
C ASP A 85 -2.98 3.67 -29.10
N LEU A 86 -1.93 3.09 -28.50
CA LEU A 86 -1.56 1.68 -28.63
C LEU A 86 -2.16 0.80 -27.53
N TYR A 87 -2.32 1.32 -26.31
CA TYR A 87 -2.69 0.51 -25.15
C TYR A 87 -4.18 0.57 -24.80
N SER A 88 -4.79 1.74 -24.89
CA SER A 88 -6.14 1.97 -24.35
C SER A 88 -7.08 2.64 -25.34
N ALA A 89 -6.55 3.43 -26.29
CA ALA A 89 -7.25 4.27 -27.26
C ALA A 89 -8.24 5.26 -26.62
N THR A 90 -9.32 4.77 -26.01
CA THR A 90 -10.37 5.59 -25.41
C THR A 90 -10.68 5.11 -23.99
N PRO A 91 -10.68 5.98 -22.98
CA PRO A 91 -11.09 5.61 -21.63
C PRO A 91 -12.59 5.26 -21.57
N VAL A 92 -12.97 4.48 -20.56
CA VAL A 92 -14.38 4.15 -20.31
C VAL A 92 -15.09 5.41 -19.79
N TYR A 93 -15.88 6.05 -20.66
CA TYR A 93 -16.49 7.36 -20.40
C TYR A 93 -17.27 7.47 -19.07
N PRO A 94 -18.13 6.51 -18.67
CA PRO A 94 -18.77 6.55 -17.35
C PRO A 94 -17.76 6.47 -16.19
N GLY A 95 -16.69 5.68 -16.33
CA GLY A 95 -15.65 5.56 -15.32
C GLY A 95 -14.85 6.85 -15.16
N GLU A 96 -14.58 7.55 -16.26
CA GLU A 96 -13.93 8.86 -16.25
C GLU A 96 -14.80 9.92 -15.55
N LEU A 97 -16.08 10.02 -15.90
CA LEU A 97 -17.02 10.94 -15.25
C LEU A 97 -17.13 10.70 -13.74
N LEU A 98 -17.25 9.43 -13.34
CA LEU A 98 -17.28 9.06 -11.91
C LEU A 98 -15.95 9.37 -11.21
N SER A 99 -14.83 9.27 -11.91
CA SER A 99 -13.52 9.64 -11.37
C SER A 99 -13.43 11.14 -11.15
N VAL A 100 -13.90 11.96 -12.10
CA VAL A 100 -14.00 13.42 -11.92
C VAL A 100 -14.89 13.78 -10.73
N ALA A 101 -16.03 13.11 -10.57
CA ALA A 101 -16.88 13.29 -9.40
C ALA A 101 -16.14 12.89 -8.10
N ALA A 102 -15.38 11.80 -8.11
CA ALA A 102 -14.57 11.40 -6.96
C ALA A 102 -13.49 12.45 -6.61
N PHE A 103 -12.88 13.09 -7.61
CA PHE A 103 -11.90 14.18 -7.42
C PHE A 103 -12.48 15.36 -6.63
N GLN A 104 -13.76 15.67 -6.82
CA GLN A 104 -14.46 16.73 -6.07
C GLN A 104 -14.69 16.37 -4.59
N HIS A 105 -14.53 15.10 -4.23
CA HIS A 105 -14.84 14.57 -2.90
C HIS A 105 -13.68 13.78 -2.26
N LEU A 106 -12.44 13.97 -2.73
CA LEU A 106 -11.28 13.21 -2.22
C LEU A 106 -11.10 13.31 -0.71
N ASN A 107 -11.27 14.50 -0.12
CA ASN A 107 -11.14 14.69 1.33
C ASN A 107 -12.16 13.83 2.11
N LEU A 108 -13.39 13.75 1.61
CA LEU A 108 -14.44 12.93 2.22
C LEU A 108 -14.11 11.44 2.10
N LEU A 109 -13.69 10.98 0.92
CA LEU A 109 -13.32 9.58 0.68
C LEU A 109 -12.12 9.18 1.54
N ARG A 110 -11.10 10.04 1.58
CA ARG A 110 -9.88 9.87 2.37
C ARG A 110 -10.15 9.81 3.87
N GLU A 111 -11.00 10.69 4.38
CA GLU A 111 -11.36 10.69 5.80
C GLU A 111 -12.19 9.46 6.20
N LYS A 112 -13.08 8.98 5.31
CA LYS A 112 -13.78 7.71 5.53
C LYS A 112 -12.80 6.54 5.62
N ALA A 113 -11.85 6.45 4.69
CA ALA A 113 -10.82 5.42 4.70
C ALA A 113 -9.92 5.51 5.94
N ARG A 114 -9.56 6.74 6.35
CA ARG A 114 -8.76 6.99 7.55
C ARG A 114 -9.33 6.34 8.79
N ARG A 115 -10.62 6.54 9.06
CA ARG A 115 -11.27 6.00 10.27
C ARG A 115 -11.19 4.48 10.34
N ILE A 116 -11.39 3.80 9.21
CA ILE A 116 -11.31 2.34 9.12
C ILE A 116 -9.87 1.89 9.37
N VAL A 117 -8.91 2.49 8.66
CA VAL A 117 -7.49 2.12 8.76
C VAL A 117 -6.93 2.42 10.15
N ASP A 118 -7.33 3.51 10.79
CA ASP A 118 -6.88 3.86 12.15
C ASP A 118 -7.42 2.86 13.19
N ALA A 119 -8.68 2.43 13.06
CA ALA A 119 -9.26 1.39 13.90
C ALA A 119 -8.54 0.03 13.71
N ASP A 120 -8.36 -0.40 12.46
CA ASP A 120 -7.62 -1.62 12.12
C ASP A 120 -6.17 -1.55 12.63
N ARG A 121 -5.52 -0.38 12.52
CA ARG A 121 -4.14 -0.17 12.98
C ARG A 121 -4.02 -0.32 14.50
N GLN A 122 -5.00 0.18 15.27
CA GLN A 122 -5.02 -0.02 16.71
C GLN A 122 -5.14 -1.51 17.06
N LEU A 123 -6.06 -2.24 16.44
CA LEU A 123 -6.21 -3.69 16.64
C LEU A 123 -4.93 -4.45 16.29
N LEU A 124 -4.28 -4.08 15.20
CA LEU A 124 -3.01 -4.68 14.78
C LEU A 124 -1.90 -4.41 15.79
N ARG A 125 -1.83 -3.20 16.36
CA ARG A 125 -0.85 -2.85 17.40
C ARG A 125 -0.99 -3.75 18.61
N ASP A 126 -2.22 -3.88 19.11
CA ASP A 126 -2.51 -4.68 20.30
C ASP A 126 -2.19 -6.15 20.05
N PHE A 127 -2.61 -6.68 18.89
CA PHE A 127 -2.24 -8.03 18.45
C PHE A 127 -0.72 -8.25 18.39
N LEU A 128 0.03 -7.36 17.75
CA LEU A 128 1.49 -7.50 17.64
C LEU A 128 2.20 -7.40 19.01
N GLY A 129 1.66 -6.62 19.95
CA GLY A 129 2.18 -6.50 21.31
C GLY A 129 2.00 -7.77 22.15
N GLU A 130 0.98 -8.57 21.86
CA GLU A 130 0.68 -9.82 22.56
C GLU A 130 1.46 -11.04 22.03
N GLN A 131 1.96 -10.99 20.80
CA GLN A 131 2.55 -12.15 20.13
C GLN A 131 4.09 -12.11 20.15
N SER A 132 4.72 -13.07 20.82
CA SER A 132 6.19 -13.19 20.89
C SER A 132 6.83 -13.88 19.66
N ASN A 133 6.02 -14.58 18.86
CA ASN A 133 6.46 -15.37 17.71
C ASN A 133 6.39 -14.61 16.37
N ILE A 134 5.92 -13.37 16.38
CA ILE A 134 5.90 -12.49 15.20
C ILE A 134 6.43 -11.10 15.56
N CYS A 135 6.89 -10.37 14.56
CA CYS A 135 7.23 -8.96 14.71
C CYS A 135 7.03 -8.22 13.40
N ALA A 136 6.85 -6.90 13.44
CA ALA A 136 6.77 -6.05 12.26
C ALA A 136 7.38 -4.69 12.56
N VAL A 137 7.88 -4.02 11.52
CA VAL A 137 8.22 -2.59 11.63
C VAL A 137 6.93 -1.81 11.79
N TRP A 138 6.84 -1.02 12.86
CA TRP A 138 5.66 -0.19 13.11
C TRP A 138 5.64 1.03 12.18
N THR A 139 4.50 1.28 11.54
CA THR A 139 4.26 2.49 10.74
C THR A 139 3.00 3.19 11.22
N ASN A 140 3.06 4.52 11.34
CA ASN A 140 1.90 5.34 11.72
C ASN A 140 0.94 5.59 10.54
N TRP A 141 1.34 5.18 9.34
CA TRP A 141 0.65 5.44 8.08
C TRP A 141 0.61 4.18 7.21
N GLY A 142 -0.08 4.30 6.07
CA GLY A 142 -0.25 3.23 5.10
C GLY A 142 -1.34 2.23 5.48
N THR A 143 -1.65 1.33 4.56
CA THR A 143 -2.78 0.39 4.71
C THR A 143 -2.32 -1.06 4.81
N THR A 144 -1.02 -1.31 5.00
CA THR A 144 -0.48 -2.67 5.10
C THR A 144 0.56 -2.78 6.21
N SER A 145 0.75 -3.98 6.73
CA SER A 145 1.88 -4.31 7.61
C SER A 145 2.57 -5.56 7.10
N PHE A 146 3.90 -5.58 7.21
CA PHE A 146 4.72 -6.70 6.78
C PHE A 146 5.29 -7.42 7.99
N VAL A 147 4.62 -8.52 8.33
CA VAL A 147 4.85 -9.27 9.56
C VAL A 147 5.85 -10.38 9.27
N ARG A 148 6.89 -10.47 10.11
CA ARG A 148 7.87 -11.54 10.11
C ARG A 148 7.47 -12.61 11.10
N LEU A 149 7.46 -13.87 10.68
CA LEU A 149 7.30 -15.02 11.55
C LEU A 149 8.67 -15.44 12.11
N SER A 150 8.74 -15.69 13.42
CA SER A 150 9.97 -16.15 14.07
C SER A 150 10.32 -17.58 13.65
N ARG A 151 11.61 -17.81 13.38
CA ARG A 151 12.17 -19.10 12.91
C ARG A 151 12.36 -20.14 14.02
N SER A 152 12.02 -19.84 15.27
CA SER A 152 12.34 -20.69 16.43
C SER A 152 11.72 -22.09 16.41
N ARG A 153 10.89 -22.44 15.41
CA ARG A 153 10.23 -23.75 15.27
C ARG A 153 10.41 -24.43 13.91
N GLY A 154 11.41 -24.07 13.10
CA GLY A 154 11.50 -24.57 11.72
C GLY A 154 10.27 -24.18 10.89
N SER A 155 9.64 -23.07 11.26
CA SER A 155 8.40 -22.55 10.71
C SER A 155 8.61 -22.12 9.26
N ASN A 156 7.89 -22.79 8.37
CA ASN A 156 7.73 -22.35 6.99
C ASN A 156 6.50 -21.44 6.94
N THR A 157 6.70 -20.15 6.66
CA THR A 157 5.60 -19.18 6.56
C THR A 157 4.54 -19.61 5.54
N ASP A 158 4.93 -20.22 4.42
CA ASP A 158 3.95 -20.70 3.42
C ASP A 158 3.08 -21.82 4.00
N ARG A 159 3.68 -22.78 4.72
CA ARG A 159 2.92 -23.84 5.41
C ARG A 159 1.99 -23.26 6.47
N PHE A 160 2.44 -22.24 7.22
CA PHE A 160 1.58 -21.53 8.18
C PHE A 160 0.39 -20.87 7.47
N LEU A 161 0.62 -20.19 6.35
CA LEU A 161 -0.45 -19.53 5.59
C LEU A 161 -1.39 -20.54 4.92
N GLU A 162 -0.89 -21.70 4.49
CA GLU A 162 -1.72 -22.80 4.00
C GLU A 162 -2.63 -23.35 5.10
N GLN A 163 -2.10 -23.57 6.31
CA GLN A 163 -2.88 -23.98 7.47
C GLN A 163 -3.91 -22.92 7.87
N LEU A 164 -3.51 -21.65 7.89
CA LEU A 164 -4.39 -20.51 8.18
C LEU A 164 -5.58 -20.46 7.21
N ARG A 165 -5.32 -20.68 5.92
CA ARG A 165 -6.37 -20.72 4.89
C ARG A 165 -7.26 -21.94 5.04
N ALA A 166 -6.67 -23.13 5.22
CA ALA A 166 -7.41 -24.40 5.21
C ALA A 166 -8.24 -24.64 6.48
N LYS A 167 -7.73 -24.23 7.65
CA LYS A 167 -8.37 -24.53 8.95
C LYS A 167 -9.07 -23.34 9.58
N PHE A 168 -8.59 -22.13 9.32
CA PHE A 168 -9.08 -20.92 9.98
C PHE A 168 -9.76 -19.95 9.01
N ASP A 169 -9.90 -20.32 7.72
CA ASP A 169 -10.58 -19.51 6.71
C ASP A 169 -10.06 -18.05 6.69
N THR A 170 -8.73 -17.90 6.77
CA THR A 170 -8.03 -16.61 6.73
C THR A 170 -6.87 -16.69 5.76
N SER A 171 -6.71 -15.66 4.93
CA SER A 171 -5.63 -15.57 3.96
C SER A 171 -4.80 -14.32 4.20
N ALA A 172 -3.48 -14.45 4.09
CA ALA A 172 -2.56 -13.33 4.02
C ALA A 172 -1.64 -13.50 2.81
N VAL A 173 -1.02 -12.41 2.35
CA VAL A 173 -0.16 -12.47 1.16
C VAL A 173 1.23 -12.94 1.57
N PRO A 174 1.74 -14.06 1.03
CA PRO A 174 3.05 -14.58 1.42
C PRO A 174 4.20 -13.66 1.04
N GLY A 175 5.19 -13.58 1.91
CA GLY A 175 6.37 -12.73 1.77
C GLY A 175 7.30 -13.14 0.64
N ARG A 176 7.24 -14.40 0.18
CA ARG A 176 7.99 -14.86 -1.01
C ARG A 176 7.66 -14.09 -2.30
N PHE A 177 6.46 -13.48 -2.40
CA PHE A 177 6.15 -12.57 -3.51
C PHE A 177 6.91 -11.22 -3.43
N PHE A 178 7.60 -10.99 -2.32
CA PHE A 178 8.45 -9.83 -2.06
C PHE A 178 9.88 -10.25 -1.67
N GLU A 179 10.30 -11.46 -2.08
CA GLU A 179 11.65 -12.02 -1.81
C GLU A 179 12.01 -12.15 -0.32
N MET A 180 10.99 -12.24 0.53
CA MET A 180 11.13 -12.27 1.99
C MET A 180 10.31 -13.44 2.56
N PRO A 181 10.78 -14.69 2.42
CA PRO A 181 9.99 -15.90 2.70
C PRO A 181 9.55 -16.03 4.17
N ASP A 182 10.25 -15.40 5.10
CA ASP A 182 9.89 -15.41 6.52
C ASP A 182 8.78 -14.41 6.88
N HIS A 183 8.21 -13.72 5.89
CA HIS A 183 7.21 -12.68 6.11
C HIS A 183 5.87 -13.00 5.47
N PHE A 184 4.85 -12.26 5.86
CA PHE A 184 3.57 -12.18 5.19
C PHE A 184 2.97 -10.79 5.37
N ARG A 185 2.16 -10.35 4.41
CA ARG A 185 1.53 -9.04 4.41
C ARG A 185 0.09 -9.13 4.89
N ILE A 186 -0.20 -8.33 5.92
CA ILE A 186 -1.55 -8.06 6.40
C ILE A 186 -2.02 -6.74 5.78
N GLY A 187 -3.25 -6.72 5.24
CA GLY A 187 -3.89 -5.51 4.72
C GLY A 187 -4.96 -4.98 5.68
N MET A 188 -5.01 -3.66 5.83
CA MET A 188 -6.00 -2.90 6.59
C MET A 188 -6.90 -2.10 5.63
N GLY A 189 -8.03 -1.58 6.12
CA GLY A 189 -8.93 -0.73 5.34
C GLY A 189 -10.04 -1.49 4.63
N VAL A 190 -10.49 -2.60 5.21
CA VAL A 190 -11.63 -3.40 4.72
C VAL A 190 -12.84 -3.20 5.65
N ASN A 191 -13.42 -4.28 6.16
CA ASN A 191 -14.36 -4.25 7.26
C ASN A 191 -13.60 -4.55 8.57
N THR A 192 -13.73 -3.67 9.57
CA THR A 192 -12.97 -3.78 10.83
C THR A 192 -13.34 -5.01 11.66
N GLU A 193 -14.58 -5.47 11.61
CA GLU A 193 -15.00 -6.71 12.29
C GLU A 193 -14.32 -7.93 11.66
N MET A 194 -14.32 -8.00 10.33
CA MET A 194 -13.60 -9.03 9.57
C MET A 194 -12.10 -8.98 9.83
N PHE A 195 -11.52 -7.78 9.93
CA PHE A 195 -10.10 -7.60 10.26
C PHE A 195 -9.77 -8.12 11.66
N CYS A 196 -10.59 -7.75 12.66
CA CYS A 196 -10.47 -8.24 14.03
C CYS A 196 -10.54 -9.78 14.10
N GLU A 197 -11.51 -10.37 13.42
CA GLU A 197 -11.67 -11.82 13.36
C GLU A 197 -10.49 -12.51 12.66
N GLY A 198 -9.97 -11.91 11.59
CA GLY A 198 -8.74 -12.38 10.93
C GLY A 198 -7.54 -12.40 11.87
N LEU A 199 -7.36 -11.36 12.70
CA LEU A 199 -6.30 -11.34 13.72
C LEU A 199 -6.52 -12.42 14.80
N ASN A 200 -7.77 -12.63 15.24
CA ASN A 200 -8.10 -13.70 16.20
C ASN A 200 -7.78 -15.09 15.65
N ARG A 201 -8.08 -15.33 14.36
CA ARG A 201 -7.76 -16.58 13.65
C ARG A 201 -6.26 -16.80 13.53
N ILE A 202 -5.49 -15.74 13.22
CA ILE A 202 -4.02 -15.78 13.23
C ILE A 202 -3.52 -16.12 14.64
N ARG A 203 -4.05 -15.47 15.69
CA ARG A 203 -3.67 -15.76 17.09
C ARG A 203 -3.86 -17.24 17.44
N ARG A 204 -5.01 -17.83 17.07
CA ARG A 204 -5.30 -19.26 17.30
C ARG A 204 -4.33 -20.18 16.55
N ALA A 205 -4.09 -19.90 15.26
CA ALA A 205 -3.15 -20.65 14.44
C ALA A 205 -1.71 -20.58 14.99
N LEU A 206 -1.31 -19.43 15.53
CA LEU A 206 -0.01 -19.22 16.16
C LEU A 206 0.15 -19.97 17.50
N ALA A 207 -0.92 -20.12 18.28
CA ALA A 207 -0.93 -20.87 19.52
C ALA A 207 -0.87 -22.40 19.31
N GLY A 208 -1.22 -22.89 18.12
CA GLY A 208 -1.34 -24.33 17.84
C GLY A 208 -2.61 -24.96 18.40
N ASN A 209 -3.60 -24.15 18.77
CA ASN A 209 -4.90 -24.62 19.23
C ASN A 209 -5.82 -24.81 18.01
N ASP A 210 -6.00 -26.06 17.60
CA ASP A 210 -7.12 -26.50 16.75
C ASP A 210 -8.41 -26.52 17.59
#